data_AF-A0A285BJF9-F1
#
_entry.id   AF-A0A285BJF9-F1
#
_cell.length_a   1.000
_cell.length_b   1.000
_cell.length_c   1.000
_cell.angle_alpha   90.00
_cell.angle_beta   90.00
_cell.angle_gamma   90.00
#
_symmetry.space_group_name_H-M   'P 1'
#
loop_
_entity.id
_entity.type
_entity.pdbx_description
1 polymer ?
#
loop_
_entity_poly.entity_id
_entity_poly.type
_entity_poly.pdbx_seq_one_letter_code
_entity_poly.pdbx_strand_id
1 'polypeptide(L)'
;MKPSRFTIELDIDGGKYLYNSLSNAYAKVDEDHYETYLKIKNNNPDYDEKMSMDLYNGGFVINDNEDEIGYMNFFEKVIRYGSSSLGLTIAPILQCNFRCKYCYEAHENSFMSNDVQKLLIEFVTKNISRYKNISVSWYGGEPLLAYQTIVSLSKELINMHRY
;
A
#
# COMPACT_ATOMS: atom_id res chain seq x y z
N MET A 1 -9.21 14.23 -24.86
CA MET A 1 -8.61 14.16 -23.52
C MET A 1 -9.57 14.80 -22.55
N LYS A 2 -9.57 14.34 -21.30
CA LYS A 2 -10.40 14.88 -20.22
C LYS A 2 -9.56 15.02 -18.94
N PRO A 3 -9.91 15.91 -18.00
CA PRO A 3 -9.27 15.92 -16.69
C PRO A 3 -9.42 14.57 -16.00
N SER A 4 -8.38 14.11 -15.31
CA SER A 4 -8.53 12.99 -14.37
C SER A 4 -9.54 13.35 -13.30
N ARG A 5 -10.41 12.40 -12.93
CA ARG A 5 -11.39 12.58 -11.84
C ARG A 5 -10.72 12.82 -10.48
N PHE A 6 -9.44 12.50 -10.38
CA PHE A 6 -8.64 12.61 -9.16
C PHE A 6 -7.78 13.87 -9.13
N THR A 7 -7.81 14.69 -10.17
CA THR A 7 -7.11 15.98 -10.18
C THR A 7 -7.87 17.00 -9.35
N ILE A 8 -7.16 17.55 -8.37
CA ILE A 8 -7.58 18.63 -7.48
C ILE A 8 -6.75 19.86 -7.83
N GLU A 9 -7.42 20.96 -8.14
CA GLU A 9 -6.80 22.27 -8.35
C GLU A 9 -6.61 22.97 -7.01
N LEU A 10 -5.42 23.52 -6.79
CA LEU A 10 -5.06 24.24 -5.58
C LEU A 10 -4.45 25.61 -5.96
N ASP A 11 -4.84 26.65 -5.22
CA ASP A 11 -4.25 27.98 -5.31
C ASP A 11 -3.55 28.28 -3.97
N ILE A 12 -2.23 28.41 -4.01
CA ILE A 12 -1.40 28.57 -2.81
C ILE A 12 -0.41 29.71 -3.08
N ASP A 13 -0.48 30.76 -2.28
CA ASP A 13 0.38 31.95 -2.37
C ASP A 13 0.44 32.55 -3.79
N GLY A 14 -0.68 32.50 -4.53
CA GLY A 14 -0.80 32.97 -5.91
C GLY A 14 -0.20 32.03 -6.96
N GLY A 15 0.28 30.85 -6.56
CA GLY A 15 0.69 29.78 -7.46
C GLY A 15 -0.46 28.81 -7.76
N LYS A 16 -0.54 28.34 -9.01
CA LYS A 16 -1.46 27.27 -9.42
C LYS A 16 -0.81 25.91 -9.28
N TYR A 17 -1.51 24.97 -8.67
CA TYR A 17 -1.05 23.62 -8.45
C TYR A 17 -2.12 22.60 -8.85
N LEU A 18 -1.67 21.49 -9.41
CA LEU A 18 -2.49 20.32 -9.67
C LEU A 18 -1.98 19.17 -8.79
N TYR A 19 -2.91 18.53 -8.08
CA TYR A 19 -2.65 17.33 -7.29
C TYR A 19 -3.55 16.21 -7.77
N ASN A 20 -2.99 15.08 -8.19
CA ASN A 20 -3.76 13.89 -8.52
C ASN A 20 -3.80 12.94 -7.32
N SER A 21 -4.98 12.73 -6.73
CA SER A 21 -5.13 11.89 -5.54
C SER A 21 -5.03 10.38 -5.79
N LEU A 22 -5.04 9.93 -7.05
CA LEU A 22 -4.85 8.52 -7.42
C LEU A 22 -3.37 8.17 -7.57
N SER A 23 -2.61 8.99 -8.31
CA SER A 23 -1.18 8.77 -8.55
C SER A 23 -0.28 9.43 -7.49
N ASN A 24 -0.83 10.30 -6.66
CA ASN A 24 -0.10 11.24 -5.80
C ASN A 24 0.83 12.20 -6.56
N ALA A 25 0.62 12.37 -7.87
CA ALA A 25 1.35 13.37 -8.64
C ALA A 25 0.98 14.78 -8.16
N TYR A 26 1.98 15.65 -8.08
CA TYR A 26 1.82 17.04 -7.67
C TYR A 26 2.73 17.92 -8.50
N ALA A 27 2.18 18.99 -9.06
CA ALA A 27 2.94 19.94 -9.86
C ALA A 27 2.46 21.36 -9.59
N LYS A 28 3.42 22.28 -9.47
CA LYS A 28 3.16 23.71 -9.73
C LYS A 28 3.08 23.87 -11.25
N VAL A 29 1.97 24.39 -11.74
CA VAL A 29 1.77 24.64 -13.17
C VAL A 29 2.00 26.13 -13.46
N ASP A 30 2.68 26.40 -14.56
CA ASP A 30 2.74 27.76 -15.11
C ASP A 30 1.42 28.14 -15.79
N GLU A 31 1.35 29.38 -16.25
CA GLU A 31 0.14 29.93 -16.85
C GLU A 31 -0.27 29.17 -18.13
N ASP A 32 0.68 28.82 -18.98
CA ASP A 32 0.40 28.15 -20.25
C ASP A 32 -0.14 26.71 -20.03
N HIS A 33 0.44 25.96 -19.08
CA HIS A 33 -0.07 24.64 -18.70
C HIS A 33 -1.43 24.73 -18.03
N TYR A 34 -1.65 25.74 -17.18
CA TYR A 34 -2.93 25.91 -16.52
C TYR A 34 -4.04 26.27 -17.51
N GLU A 35 -3.76 27.17 -18.46
CA GLU A 35 -4.69 27.50 -19.55
C GLU A 35 -5.02 26.29 -20.43
N THR A 36 -4.00 25.49 -20.78
CA THR A 36 -4.19 24.22 -21.50
C THR A 36 -5.08 23.27 -20.71
N TYR A 37 -4.85 23.13 -19.40
CA TYR A 37 -5.70 22.31 -18.52
C TYR A 37 -7.15 22.82 -18.47
N LEU A 38 -7.37 24.14 -18.36
CA LEU A 38 -8.71 24.74 -18.35
C LEU A 38 -9.43 24.53 -19.68
N LYS A 39 -8.73 24.63 -20.82
CA LYS A 39 -9.30 24.33 -22.14
C LYS A 39 -9.75 22.87 -22.23
N ILE A 40 -8.92 21.93 -21.81
CA ILE A 40 -9.28 20.49 -21.75
C ILE A 40 -10.50 20.28 -20.83
N LYS A 41 -10.50 20.89 -19.64
CA LYS A 41 -11.61 20.81 -18.66
C LYS A 41 -12.93 21.33 -19.22
N ASN A 42 -12.88 22.36 -20.06
CA ASN A 42 -14.06 22.97 -20.68
C ASN A 42 -14.42 22.37 -22.05
N ASN A 43 -13.82 21.23 -22.43
CA ASN A 43 -14.00 20.58 -23.74
C ASN A 43 -13.69 21.50 -24.94
N ASN A 44 -12.76 22.45 -24.79
CA ASN A 44 -12.27 23.27 -25.88
C ASN A 44 -11.12 22.52 -26.60
N PRO A 45 -11.25 22.16 -27.88
CA PRO A 45 -10.21 21.42 -28.61
C PRO A 45 -8.99 22.26 -28.99
N ASP A 46 -9.05 23.59 -28.87
CA ASP A 46 -7.97 24.52 -29.23
C ASP A 46 -6.97 24.70 -28.07
N TYR A 47 -6.28 23.62 -27.69
CA TYR A 47 -5.23 23.61 -26.66
C TYR A 47 -3.86 23.23 -27.23
N ASP A 48 -2.79 23.59 -26.53
CA ASP A 48 -1.42 23.26 -26.93
C ASP A 48 -1.16 21.76 -26.75
N GLU A 49 -0.79 21.07 -27.84
CA GLU A 49 -0.59 19.62 -27.85
C GLU A 49 0.56 19.19 -26.92
N LYS A 50 1.66 19.94 -26.90
CA LYS A 50 2.82 19.61 -26.08
C LYS A 50 2.48 19.71 -24.59
N MET A 51 1.87 20.82 -24.17
CA MET A 51 1.44 21.02 -22.79
C MET A 51 0.38 20.00 -22.38
N SER A 52 -0.53 19.63 -23.29
CA SER A 52 -1.52 18.58 -23.01
C SER A 52 -0.87 17.24 -22.73
N MET A 53 0.23 16.93 -23.43
CA MET A 53 0.99 15.70 -23.22
C MET A 53 1.80 15.75 -21.92
N ASP A 54 2.34 16.91 -21.54
CA ASP A 54 3.00 17.12 -20.25
C ASP A 54 1.99 16.91 -19.09
N LEU A 55 0.78 17.46 -19.20
CA LEU A 55 -0.32 17.23 -18.25
C LEU A 55 -0.75 15.75 -18.19
N TYR A 56 -0.75 15.04 -19.32
CA TYR A 56 -1.07 13.62 -19.40
C TYR A 56 -0.02 12.75 -18.73
N ASN A 57 1.26 13.01 -19.04
CA ASN A 57 2.38 12.32 -18.40
C ASN A 57 2.44 12.60 -16.89
N GLY A 58 2.00 13.79 -16.45
CA GLY A 58 1.79 14.13 -15.04
C GLY A 58 0.57 13.49 -14.40
N GLY A 59 -0.30 12.81 -15.17
CA GLY A 59 -1.52 12.18 -14.70
C GLY A 59 -2.66 13.16 -14.38
N PHE A 60 -2.55 14.43 -14.77
CA PHE A 60 -3.59 15.43 -14.47
C PHE A 60 -4.75 15.40 -15.47
N VAL A 61 -4.47 14.97 -16.69
CA VAL A 61 -5.44 14.67 -17.74
C VAL A 61 -5.23 13.24 -18.24
N ILE A 62 -6.27 12.67 -18.83
CA ILE A 62 -6.30 11.30 -19.32
C ILE A 62 -6.99 11.23 -20.68
N ASN A 63 -6.84 10.09 -21.37
CA ASN A 63 -7.58 9.85 -22.61
C ASN A 63 -9.07 9.63 -22.31
N ASP A 64 -9.93 9.95 -23.29
CA ASP A 64 -11.38 9.91 -23.08
C ASP A 64 -11.89 8.48 -22.84
N ASN A 65 -11.22 7.50 -23.43
CA ASN A 65 -11.50 6.06 -23.31
C ASN A 65 -10.93 5.42 -22.04
N GLU A 66 -10.17 6.15 -21.21
CA GLU A 66 -9.64 5.61 -19.96
C GLU A 66 -10.72 5.62 -18.87
N ASP A 67 -10.85 4.47 -18.19
CA ASP A 67 -11.76 4.24 -17.07
C ASP A 67 -10.97 4.10 -15.76
N GLU A 68 -10.73 5.22 -15.11
CA GLU A 68 -9.99 5.28 -13.85
C GLU A 68 -10.69 4.50 -12.72
N ILE A 69 -12.02 4.51 -12.70
CA ILE A 69 -12.81 3.80 -11.69
C ILE A 69 -12.74 2.29 -11.93
N GLY A 70 -12.83 1.87 -13.19
CA GLY A 70 -12.62 0.48 -13.60
C GLY A 70 -11.23 -0.01 -13.21
N TYR A 71 -10.19 0.78 -13.46
CA TYR A 71 -8.82 0.48 -13.04
C TYR A 71 -8.72 0.32 -11.52
N MET A 72 -9.27 1.25 -10.74
CA MET A 72 -9.27 1.16 -9.28
C MET A 72 -10.02 -0.06 -8.77
N ASN A 73 -11.20 -0.36 -9.32
CA ASN A 73 -11.98 -1.53 -8.94
C ASN A 73 -11.26 -2.83 -9.27
N PHE A 74 -10.54 -2.89 -10.39
CA PHE A 74 -9.71 -4.03 -10.74
C PHE A 74 -8.55 -4.18 -9.76
N PHE A 75 -7.83 -3.10 -9.49
CA PHE A 75 -6.69 -3.09 -8.58
C PHE A 75 -7.08 -3.47 -7.15
N GLU A 76 -8.21 -2.96 -6.66
CA GLU A 76 -8.79 -3.31 -5.37
C GLU A 76 -9.06 -4.82 -5.26
N LYS A 77 -9.67 -5.42 -6.28
CA LYS A 77 -9.91 -6.87 -6.32
C LYS A 77 -8.62 -7.67 -6.34
N VAL A 78 -7.61 -7.21 -7.09
CA VAL A 78 -6.29 -7.85 -7.11
C VAL A 78 -5.62 -7.79 -5.73
N ILE A 79 -5.71 -6.68 -5.01
CA ILE A 79 -5.15 -6.58 -3.65
C ILE A 79 -5.95 -7.45 -2.67
N ARG A 80 -7.27 -7.41 -2.71
CA ARG A 80 -8.13 -8.11 -1.74
C ARG A 80 -8.13 -9.61 -1.93
N TYR A 81 -8.18 -10.06 -3.18
CA TYR A 81 -8.37 -11.46 -3.54
C TYR A 81 -7.12 -12.08 -4.18
N GLY A 82 -6.08 -11.30 -4.43
CA GLY A 82 -4.81 -11.81 -4.91
C GLY A 82 -4.21 -12.78 -3.89
N SER A 83 -3.89 -13.98 -4.33
CA SER A 83 -3.34 -15.04 -3.50
C SER A 83 -1.82 -15.20 -3.66
N SER A 84 -1.10 -14.13 -4.05
CA SER A 84 0.33 -14.23 -4.36
C SER A 84 1.22 -14.23 -3.12
N SER A 85 0.74 -13.77 -1.96
CA SER A 85 1.52 -13.69 -0.73
C SER A 85 0.77 -14.16 0.50
N LEU A 86 1.45 -14.88 1.38
CA LEU A 86 0.97 -15.21 2.73
C LEU A 86 1.56 -14.20 3.73
N GLY A 87 0.73 -13.32 4.28
CA GLY A 87 1.10 -12.41 5.36
C GLY A 87 0.75 -12.99 6.73
N LEU A 88 1.73 -13.05 7.64
CA LEU A 88 1.57 -13.55 9.00
C LEU A 88 1.97 -12.49 10.01
N THR A 89 1.06 -12.13 10.90
CA THR A 89 1.38 -11.34 12.10
C THR A 89 1.40 -12.27 13.29
N ILE A 90 2.58 -12.48 13.88
CA ILE A 90 2.81 -13.51 14.91
C ILE A 90 3.19 -12.82 16.21
N ALA A 91 2.42 -13.07 17.27
CA ALA A 91 2.73 -12.63 18.63
C ALA A 91 3.41 -13.76 19.43
N PRO A 92 4.74 -13.83 19.50
CA PRO A 92 5.44 -14.85 20.29
C PRO A 92 5.29 -14.63 21.80
N ILE A 93 4.87 -13.43 22.23
CA ILE A 93 4.66 -13.05 23.61
C ILE A 93 3.65 -11.90 23.71
N LEU A 94 2.82 -11.88 24.76
CA LEU A 94 1.91 -10.76 25.04
C LEU A 94 2.47 -9.76 26.08
N GLN A 95 3.53 -10.16 26.78
CA GLN A 95 4.21 -9.31 27.76
C GLN A 95 5.08 -8.26 27.09
N CYS A 96 5.10 -7.07 27.68
CA CYS A 96 5.95 -5.96 27.28
C CYS A 96 6.80 -5.48 28.47
N ASN A 97 7.99 -4.96 28.23
CA ASN A 97 8.83 -4.29 29.23
C ASN A 97 8.49 -2.79 29.41
N PHE A 98 7.59 -2.25 28.58
CA PHE A 98 7.02 -0.90 28.71
C PHE A 98 5.50 -0.93 29.01
N ARG A 99 4.94 0.22 29.41
CA ARG A 99 3.50 0.40 29.71
C ARG A 99 2.99 1.68 29.05
N CYS A 100 3.03 1.70 27.71
CA CYS A 100 2.67 2.86 26.92
C CYS A 100 1.19 3.23 27.10
N LYS A 101 0.89 4.51 27.37
CA LYS A 101 -0.48 5.01 27.64
C LYS A 101 -1.47 4.75 26.48
N TYR A 102 -0.98 4.62 25.26
CA TYR A 102 -1.76 4.38 24.05
C TYR A 102 -1.82 2.89 23.65
N CYS A 103 -1.20 1.99 24.41
CA CYS A 103 -1.21 0.57 24.11
C CYS A 103 -2.53 -0.06 24.59
N TYR A 104 -3.15 -0.86 23.73
CA TYR A 104 -4.40 -1.57 24.03
C TYR A 104 -4.20 -2.99 24.59
N GLU A 105 -2.96 -3.49 24.61
CA GLU A 105 -2.66 -4.85 25.06
C GLU A 105 -2.77 -4.97 26.58
N ALA A 106 -3.27 -6.11 27.07
CA ALA A 106 -3.37 -6.40 28.50
C ALA A 106 -2.02 -6.66 29.18
N HIS A 107 -0.94 -6.80 28.41
CA HIS A 107 0.42 -7.11 28.88
C HIS A 107 0.50 -8.37 29.74
N GLU A 108 -0.19 -9.43 29.32
CA GLU A 108 -0.19 -10.71 30.01
C GLU A 108 1.20 -11.37 29.91
N ASN A 109 1.66 -11.99 31.00
CA ASN A 109 2.89 -12.77 31.00
C ASN A 109 2.68 -14.14 30.34
N SER A 110 2.39 -14.12 29.04
CA SER A 110 2.05 -15.27 28.22
C SER A 110 3.01 -15.36 27.03
N PHE A 111 3.74 -16.46 26.96
CA PHE A 111 4.60 -16.83 25.84
C PHE A 111 3.87 -17.80 24.93
N MET A 112 4.14 -17.72 23.63
CA MET A 112 3.66 -18.70 22.66
C MET A 112 4.19 -20.09 23.01
N SER A 113 3.27 -21.01 23.30
CA SER A 113 3.63 -22.39 23.64
C SER A 113 4.24 -23.13 22.45
N ASN A 114 5.02 -24.19 22.74
CA ASN A 114 5.61 -25.04 21.71
C ASN A 114 4.55 -25.70 20.81
N ASP A 115 3.38 -26.03 21.37
CA ASP A 115 2.27 -26.60 20.60
C ASP A 115 1.73 -25.61 19.57
N VAL A 116 1.57 -24.34 19.96
CA VAL A 116 1.14 -23.27 19.04
C VAL A 116 2.21 -23.02 17.97
N GLN A 117 3.50 -23.01 18.34
CA GLN A 117 4.59 -22.91 17.37
C GLN A 117 4.54 -24.04 16.34
N LYS A 118 4.32 -25.29 16.79
CA LYS A 118 4.18 -26.45 15.89
C LYS A 118 2.96 -26.31 14.97
N LEU A 119 1.81 -25.91 15.50
CA LEU A 119 0.59 -25.70 14.70
C LEU A 119 0.77 -24.59 13.65
N LEU A 120 1.50 -23.53 13.99
CA LEU A 120 1.87 -22.48 13.05
C LEU A 120 2.72 -23.04 11.90
N ILE A 121 3.75 -23.82 12.20
CA ILE A 121 4.60 -24.45 11.18
C ILE A 121 3.80 -25.41 10.29
N GLU A 122 2.91 -26.22 10.87
CA GLU A 122 2.03 -27.10 10.10
C GLU A 122 1.07 -26.31 9.20
N PHE A 123 0.51 -25.21 9.71
CA PHE A 123 -0.34 -24.31 8.94
C PHE A 123 0.41 -23.74 7.74
N VAL A 124 1.62 -23.22 7.94
CA VAL A 124 2.43 -22.66 6.85
C VAL A 124 2.78 -23.75 5.83
N THR A 125 3.29 -24.90 6.29
CA THR A 125 3.66 -26.02 5.41
C THR A 125 2.51 -26.45 4.49
N LYS A 126 1.28 -26.53 5.02
CA LYS A 126 0.08 -26.92 4.23
C LYS A 126 -0.34 -25.91 3.18
N ASN A 127 0.06 -24.65 3.32
CA ASN A 127 -0.46 -23.54 2.53
C ASN A 127 0.60 -22.86 1.66
N ILE A 128 1.89 -22.99 1.98
CA ILE A 128 2.98 -22.19 1.37
C ILE A 128 3.07 -22.38 -0.15
N SER A 129 2.76 -23.56 -0.70
CA SER A 129 2.77 -23.84 -2.14
C SER A 129 1.75 -23.04 -2.96
N ARG A 130 0.76 -22.43 -2.29
CA ARG A 130 -0.26 -21.56 -2.94
C ARG A 130 0.24 -20.13 -3.15
N TYR A 131 1.33 -19.75 -2.48
CA TYR A 131 1.81 -18.38 -2.42
C TYR A 131 3.20 -18.29 -3.03
N LYS A 132 3.50 -17.16 -3.67
CA LYS A 132 4.83 -16.87 -4.22
C LYS A 132 5.79 -16.35 -3.17
N ASN A 133 5.26 -15.63 -2.17
CA ASN A 133 6.05 -15.00 -1.12
C ASN A 133 5.39 -15.23 0.24
N ILE A 134 6.20 -15.25 1.29
CA ILE A 134 5.76 -15.20 2.68
C ILE A 134 6.32 -13.93 3.33
N SER A 135 5.48 -13.25 4.11
CA SER A 135 5.88 -12.10 4.92
C SER A 135 5.50 -12.35 6.37
N VAL A 136 6.42 -12.07 7.28
CA VAL A 136 6.23 -12.27 8.72
C VAL A 136 6.47 -10.95 9.44
N SER A 137 5.49 -10.52 10.23
CA SER A 137 5.59 -9.43 11.18
C SER A 137 5.56 -9.98 12.60
N TRP A 138 6.65 -9.79 13.34
CA TRP A 138 6.71 -10.13 14.76
C TRP A 138 6.01 -9.02 15.57
N TYR A 139 4.96 -9.40 16.29
CA TYR A 139 4.05 -8.51 17.01
C TYR A 139 3.86 -9.00 18.46
N GLY A 140 2.91 -8.45 19.20
CA GLY A 140 2.67 -8.69 20.63
C GLY A 140 3.27 -7.58 21.47
N GLY A 141 3.45 -7.84 22.77
CA GLY A 141 3.92 -6.83 23.73
C GLY A 141 5.31 -6.27 23.41
N GLU A 142 6.37 -6.93 23.87
CA GLU A 142 7.74 -6.69 23.39
C GLU A 142 8.25 -7.99 22.77
N PRO A 143 8.16 -8.16 21.43
CA PRO A 143 8.50 -9.40 20.75
C PRO A 143 9.93 -9.88 21.06
N LEU A 144 10.88 -8.95 21.27
CA LEU A 144 12.27 -9.30 21.53
C LEU A 144 12.49 -9.96 22.91
N LEU A 145 11.52 -9.91 23.82
CA LEU A 145 11.55 -10.74 25.04
C LEU A 145 11.45 -12.24 24.73
N ALA A 146 10.86 -12.61 23.59
CA ALA A 146 10.78 -13.98 23.08
C ALA A 146 11.74 -14.22 21.91
N TYR A 147 12.93 -13.61 21.95
CA TYR A 147 13.93 -13.66 20.88
C TYR A 147 14.26 -15.09 20.39
N GLN A 148 14.39 -16.06 21.30
CA GLN A 148 14.70 -17.45 20.92
C GLN A 148 13.58 -18.08 20.06
N THR A 149 12.32 -17.83 20.40
CA THR A 149 11.15 -18.26 19.62
C THR A 149 11.17 -17.62 18.23
N ILE A 150 11.44 -16.31 18.15
CA ILE A 150 11.57 -15.58 16.87
C ILE A 150 12.64 -16.22 15.99
N VAL A 151 13.84 -16.46 16.54
CA VAL A 151 14.96 -17.06 15.79
C VAL A 151 14.62 -18.48 15.31
N SER A 152 14.03 -19.32 16.18
CA SER A 152 13.67 -20.70 15.83
C SER A 152 12.65 -20.74 14.71
N LEU A 153 11.54 -19.99 14.86
CA LEU A 153 10.48 -19.94 13.85
C LEU A 153 11.00 -19.31 12.55
N SER A 154 11.81 -18.26 12.61
CA SER A 154 12.40 -17.65 11.41
C SER A 154 13.22 -18.65 10.61
N LYS A 155 14.05 -19.47 11.27
CA LYS A 155 14.85 -20.51 10.59
C LYS A 155 13.96 -21.52 9.87
N GLU A 156 12.93 -22.04 10.54
CA GLU A 156 11.97 -22.98 9.95
C GLU A 156 11.28 -22.37 8.72
N LEU A 157 10.74 -21.15 8.86
CA LEU A 157 10.00 -20.47 7.79
C LEU A 157 10.90 -20.13 6.59
N ILE A 158 12.14 -19.68 6.82
CA ILE A 158 13.11 -19.39 5.75
C ILE A 158 13.49 -20.67 4.98
N ASN A 159 13.68 -21.79 5.69
CA ASN A 159 14.01 -23.05 5.05
C ASN A 159 12.88 -23.59 4.15
N MET A 160 11.62 -23.31 4.49
CA MET A 160 10.46 -23.73 3.70
C MET A 160 10.32 -23.00 2.36
N HIS A 161 10.86 -21.79 2.24
CA HIS A 161 10.80 -21.01 1.00
C HIS A 161 11.83 -21.44 -0.06
N ARG A 162 12.70 -22.41 0.25
CA ARG A 162 13.78 -22.87 -0.65
C ARG A 162 13.38 -24.00 -1.62
N TYR A 163 12.08 -24.28 -1.77
CA TYR A 163 11.52 -25.24 -2.73
C TYR A 163 10.32 -24.63 -3.46
#